data_AF-A0A6A0I3X3-F1
#
_entry.id   AF-A0A6A0I3X3-F1
#
_cell.length_a   1.000
_cell.length_b   1.000
_cell.length_c   1.000
_cell.angle_alpha   90.00
_cell.angle_beta   90.00
_cell.angle_gamma   90.00
#
_symmetry.space_group_name_H-M   'P 1'
#
loop_
_entity.id
_entity.type
_entity.pdbx_description
1 polymer ?
#
loop_
_entity_poly.entity_id
_entity_poly.type
_entity_poly.pdbx_seq_one_letter_code
_entity_poly.pdbx_strand_id
1 'polypeptide(L)'
;MSGAGGINPGITLTQEGVLEGGQNVALSGRVYALATAANGPIKPGDLLTTSEVAGYAMKATDVSRSHGTIIGKAMSSLENGEGLVLVLVNLQ
;
A
#
# COMPACT_ATOMS: atom_id res chain seq x y z
N MET A 1 2.85 0.55 7.69
CA MET A 1 1.89 0.26 8.78
C MET A 1 0.88 -0.76 8.28
N SER A 2 0.63 -1.85 9.00
CA SER A 2 -0.50 -2.75 8.72
C SER A 2 -1.66 -2.31 9.60
N GLY A 3 -2.68 -1.70 8.99
CA GLY A 3 -3.75 -0.97 9.67
C GLY A 3 -3.53 0.55 9.72
N ALA A 4 -4.60 1.32 9.49
CA ALA A 4 -4.74 2.76 9.72
C ALA A 4 -6.23 3.15 9.55
N GLY A 5 -6.60 4.43 9.73
CA GLY A 5 -7.97 4.91 9.45
C GLY A 5 -9.07 4.20 10.26
N GLY A 6 -8.76 3.80 11.51
CA GLY A 6 -9.67 3.07 12.39
C GLY A 6 -9.70 1.55 12.19
N ILE A 7 -8.86 1.00 11.30
CA ILE A 7 -8.78 -0.44 11.03
C ILE A 7 -7.53 -1.03 11.66
N ASN A 8 -7.70 -2.01 12.55
CA ASN A 8 -6.63 -2.81 13.13
C ASN A 8 -6.15 -3.88 12.13
N PRO A 9 -4.84 -4.25 12.15
CA PRO A 9 -4.35 -5.37 11.36
C PRO A 9 -5.12 -6.67 11.67
N GLY A 10 -5.45 -7.44 10.63
CA GLY A 10 -6.22 -8.67 10.77
C GLY A 10 -5.40 -9.86 11.27
N ILE A 11 -4.17 -10.02 10.76
CA ILE A 11 -3.20 -11.03 11.21
C ILE A 11 -1.85 -10.33 11.34
N THR A 12 -1.22 -10.49 12.50
CA THR A 12 0.15 -10.05 12.75
C THR A 12 1.05 -11.28 12.81
N LEU A 13 2.05 -11.32 11.94
CA LEU A 13 3.12 -12.31 12.03
C LEU A 13 4.15 -11.83 13.06
N THR A 14 4.35 -12.62 14.11
CA THR A 14 5.35 -12.38 15.14
C THR A 14 6.35 -13.52 15.19
N GLN A 15 7.62 -13.21 15.39
CA GLN A 15 8.65 -14.20 15.68
C GLN A 15 9.35 -13.83 17.00
N GLU A 16 9.11 -14.64 18.03
CA GLU A 16 9.74 -14.47 19.34
C GLU A 16 11.24 -14.77 19.27
N GLY A 17 12.04 -14.00 20.03
CA GLY A 17 13.49 -14.22 20.19
C GLY A 17 14.40 -13.60 19.12
N VAL A 18 13.86 -12.99 18.06
CA VAL A 18 14.65 -12.29 17.02
C VAL A 18 14.29 -10.79 16.92
N LEU A 19 13.02 -10.45 17.13
CA LEU A 19 12.51 -9.08 17.13
C LEU A 19 11.63 -8.88 18.37
N GLU A 20 12.21 -8.37 19.47
CA GLU A 20 11.41 -7.89 20.61
C GLU A 20 10.67 -6.60 20.19
N GLY A 21 9.46 -6.77 19.66
CA GLY A 21 8.63 -5.68 19.12
C GLY A 21 8.27 -5.84 17.65
N GLY A 22 7.70 -7.00 17.28
CA GLY A 22 7.35 -7.36 15.90
C GLY A 22 6.60 -6.26 15.15
N GLN A 23 7.11 -5.89 13.98
CA GLN A 23 6.44 -4.95 13.08
C GLN A 23 5.29 -5.65 12.35
N ASN A 24 4.12 -5.01 12.31
CA ASN A 24 2.99 -5.57 11.57
C ASN A 24 3.22 -5.45 10.06
N VAL A 25 3.34 -6.59 9.38
CA VAL A 25 3.45 -6.68 7.92
C VAL A 25 2.11 -7.11 7.31
N ALA A 26 1.64 -6.37 6.33
CA ALA A 26 0.45 -6.72 5.57
C ALA A 26 0.82 -7.65 4.40
N LEU A 27 0.40 -8.91 4.45
CA LEU A 27 0.59 -9.86 3.35
C LEU A 27 -0.61 -9.93 2.40
N SER A 28 -1.81 -9.66 2.91
CA SER A 28 -3.05 -9.68 2.14
C SER A 28 -4.15 -8.93 2.88
N GLY A 29 -5.15 -8.44 2.14
CA GLY A 29 -6.35 -7.80 2.69
C GLY A 29 -6.39 -6.30 2.46
N ARG A 30 -7.21 -5.62 3.28
CA ARG A 30 -7.47 -4.18 3.16
C ARG A 30 -6.58 -3.42 4.14
N VAL A 31 -5.65 -2.63 3.64
CA VAL A 31 -4.72 -1.85 4.46
C VAL A 31 -4.57 -0.44 3.92
N TYR A 32 -4.37 0.52 4.79
CA TYR A 32 -4.01 1.86 4.36
C TYR A 32 -2.52 1.94 4.09
N ALA A 33 -2.16 2.55 2.97
CA ALA A 33 -0.80 2.88 2.61
C ALA A 33 -0.65 4.40 2.48
N LEU A 34 0.51 4.92 2.86
CA LEU A 34 0.92 6.25 2.43
C LEU A 34 1.04 6.23 0.91
N ALA A 35 0.45 7.22 0.25
CA ALA A 35 0.45 7.33 -1.19
C ALA A 35 0.63 8.77 -1.64
N THR A 36 1.24 8.94 -2.81
CA THR A 36 1.48 10.22 -3.44
C THR A 36 0.82 10.27 -4.82
N ALA A 37 0.24 11.42 -5.15
CA ALA A 37 -0.29 11.74 -6.48
C ALA A 37 0.79 12.26 -7.45
N ALA A 38 2.09 12.11 -7.12
CA ALA A 38 3.20 12.54 -7.96
C ALA A 38 3.16 11.93 -9.38
N ASN A 39 2.62 10.72 -9.51
CA ASN A 39 2.44 10.02 -10.79
C ASN A 39 1.00 10.13 -11.34
N GLY A 40 0.27 11.13 -10.88
CA GLY A 40 -1.13 11.40 -11.20
C GLY A 40 -2.11 11.03 -10.07
N PRO A 41 -3.37 11.52 -10.15
CA PRO A 41 -4.41 11.24 -9.18
C PRO A 41 -4.69 9.73 -9.10
N ILE A 42 -4.83 9.22 -7.88
CA ILE A 42 -5.21 7.85 -7.59
C ILE A 42 -6.74 7.77 -7.50
N LYS A 43 -7.32 6.81 -8.21
CA LYS A 43 -8.75 6.50 -8.19
C LYS A 43 -8.97 5.06 -7.74
N PRO A 44 -10.14 4.74 -7.15
CA PRO A 44 -10.51 3.35 -6.89
C PRO A 44 -10.38 2.50 -8.15
N GLY A 45 -9.73 1.34 -8.02
CA GLY A 45 -9.43 0.45 -9.13
C GLY A 45 -8.03 0.58 -9.71
N ASP A 46 -7.34 1.70 -9.48
CA ASP A 46 -5.98 1.92 -9.97
C ASP A 46 -5.00 0.92 -9.33
N LEU A 47 -4.07 0.41 -10.15
CA LEU A 47 -2.96 -0.38 -9.65
C LEU A 47 -1.91 0.54 -9.04
N LEU A 48 -1.34 0.12 -7.91
CA LEU A 48 -0.34 0.87 -7.18
C LEU A 48 1.01 0.16 -7.22
N THR A 49 2.06 0.97 -7.29
CA THR A 49 3.47 0.55 -7.22
C THR A 49 4.23 1.45 -6.24
N THR A 50 5.50 1.14 -5.97
CA THR A 50 6.38 1.96 -5.12
C THR A 50 6.65 3.31 -5.78
N SER A 51 6.69 4.38 -5.00
CA SER A 51 7.06 5.72 -5.49
C SER A 51 8.52 6.05 -5.26
N GLU A 52 9.00 7.11 -5.92
CA GLU A 52 10.31 7.71 -5.64
C GLU A 52 10.38 8.37 -4.25
N VAL A 53 9.23 8.70 -3.65
CA VAL A 53 9.15 9.18 -2.26
C VAL A 53 9.20 7.96 -1.32
N ALA A 54 10.25 7.88 -0.52
CA ALA A 54 10.48 6.77 0.38
C ALA A 54 9.27 6.53 1.31
N GLY A 55 8.75 5.30 1.31
CA GLY A 55 7.61 4.89 2.13
C GLY A 55 6.23 5.17 1.53
N TYR A 56 6.15 5.75 0.32
CA TYR A 56 4.91 6.04 -0.37
C TYR A 56 4.68 5.13 -1.57
N ALA A 57 3.42 4.75 -1.77
CA ALA A 57 2.92 4.17 -3.00
C ALA A 57 2.52 5.27 -4.00
N MET A 58 2.45 4.93 -5.28
CA MET A 58 1.91 5.81 -6.32
C MET A 58 1.15 4.99 -7.36
N LYS A 59 0.38 5.68 -8.22
CA LYS A 59 -0.29 5.07 -9.35
C LYS A 59 0.74 4.42 -10.29
N ALA A 60 0.50 3.16 -10.66
CA ALA A 60 1.22 2.49 -11.73
C ALA A 60 0.67 2.97 -13.07
N THR A 61 1.50 3.67 -13.84
CA THR A 61 1.11 4.26 -15.13
C THR A 61 1.71 3.53 -16.33
N ASP A 62 2.87 2.88 -16.16
CA ASP A 62 3.54 2.12 -17.21
C ASP A 62 3.10 0.64 -17.17
N VAL A 63 2.17 0.28 -18.05
CA VAL A 63 1.63 -1.08 -18.14
C VAL A 63 2.73 -2.09 -18.53
N SER A 64 3.68 -1.70 -19.37
CA SER A 64 4.75 -2.60 -19.85
C SER A 64 5.72 -3.02 -18.75
N ARG A 65 5.87 -2.19 -17.71
CA ARG A 65 6.75 -2.41 -16.55
C ARG A 65 6.00 -2.74 -15.26
N SER A 66 4.68 -2.70 -15.29
CA SER A 66 3.84 -2.94 -14.11
C SER A 66 3.88 -4.38 -13.61
N HIS A 67 4.12 -5.35 -14.48
CA HIS A 67 4.13 -6.75 -14.08
C HIS A 67 5.29 -7.03 -13.12
N GLY A 68 4.98 -7.58 -11.94
CA GLY A 68 5.96 -7.82 -10.87
C GLY A 68 6.26 -6.63 -9.97
N THR A 69 5.75 -5.42 -10.27
CA THR A 69 5.96 -4.22 -9.45
C THR A 69 4.68 -3.71 -8.78
N ILE A 70 3.54 -4.34 -9.05
CA ILE A 70 2.26 -4.02 -8.41
C ILE A 70 2.26 -4.54 -6.97
N ILE A 71 1.97 -3.64 -6.04
CA ILE A 71 1.85 -3.96 -4.60
C ILE A 71 0.39 -4.04 -4.13
N GLY A 72 -0.56 -3.61 -4.97
CA GLY A 72 -1.98 -3.69 -4.66
C GLY A 72 -2.86 -2.84 -5.57
N LYS A 73 -4.15 -2.80 -5.25
CA LYS A 73 -5.18 -2.01 -5.95
C LYS A 73 -5.80 -0.98 -5.02
N ALA A 74 -5.90 0.27 -5.48
CA ALA A 74 -6.55 1.34 -4.73
C ALA A 74 -8.05 1.06 -4.53
N MET A 75 -8.54 1.31 -3.32
CA MET A 75 -9.96 1.26 -2.94
C MET A 75 -10.52 2.63 -2.56
N SER A 76 -9.65 3.64 -2.37
CA SER A 76 -10.03 5.04 -2.16
C SER A 76 -9.29 5.95 -3.14
N SER A 77 -9.71 7.21 -3.25
CA SER A 77 -9.07 8.21 -4.10
C SER A 77 -8.03 9.05 -3.35
N LEU A 78 -7.09 9.62 -4.12
CA LEU A 78 -6.20 10.71 -3.71
C LEU A 78 -6.03 11.62 -4.92
N GLU A 79 -6.59 12.83 -4.87
CA GLU A 79 -6.58 13.74 -6.03
C GLU A 79 -5.22 14.40 -6.24
N ASN A 80 -4.61 14.90 -5.17
CA ASN A 80 -3.36 15.66 -5.23
C ASN A 80 -2.53 15.44 -3.96
N GLY A 81 -1.23 15.73 -4.06
CA GLY A 81 -0.31 15.69 -2.91
C GLY A 81 -0.11 14.28 -2.34
N GLU A 82 -0.10 14.20 -1.02
CA GLU A 82 0.24 13.01 -0.25
C GLU A 82 -0.88 12.69 0.74
N GLY A 83 -1.14 11.41 1.00
CA GLY A 83 -2.15 11.01 1.96
C GLY A 83 -2.26 9.51 2.14
N LEU A 84 -3.25 9.09 2.93
CA LEU A 84 -3.57 7.68 3.11
C LEU A 84 -4.56 7.22 2.03
N VAL A 85 -4.20 6.14 1.34
CA VAL A 85 -5.09 5.45 0.41
C VAL A 85 -5.39 4.07 0.97
N LEU A 86 -6.66 3.68 0.96
CA LEU A 86 -7.05 2.30 1.26
C LEU A 86 -6.67 1.42 0.07
N VAL A 87 -5.93 0.36 0.32
CA VAL A 87 -5.37 -0.55 -0.69
C VAL A 87 -5.84 -1.97 -0.39
N LEU A 88 -6.26 -2.67 -1.45
CA LEU A 88 -6.40 -4.12 -1.44
C LEU A 88 -5.05 -4.73 -1.84
N VAL A 89 -4.38 -5.35 -0.87
CA VAL A 89 -3.14 -6.11 -1.07
C VAL A 89 -3.51 -7.57 -1.33
N ASN A 90 -2.90 -8.16 -2.35
CA ASN A 90 -3.02 -9.57 -2.66
C ASN A 90 -1.71 -10.03 -3.32
N LEU A 91 -1.28 -11.27 -3.09
CA LEU A 91 -0.16 -11.86 -3.81
C LEU A 91 -0.62 -12.12 -5.25
N GLN A 92 0.07 -11.53 -6.25
CA GLN A 92 -0.10 -11.89 -7.66
C GLN A 92 0.66 -13.18 -7.98
#